data_AF-A0A9J6D716-F1
#
_entry.id   AF-A0A9J6D716-F1
#
_cell.length_a   1.000
_cell.length_b   1.000
_cell.length_c   1.000
_cell.angle_alpha   90.00
_cell.angle_beta   90.00
_cell.angle_gamma   90.00
#
_symmetry.space_group_name_H-M   'P 1'
#
loop_
_entity.id
_entity.type
_entity.pdbx_description
1 polymer ?
#
loop_
_entity_poly.entity_id
_entity_poly.type
_entity_poly.pdbx_seq_one_letter_code
_entity_poly.pdbx_strand_id
1 'polypeptide(L)'
;MVDQAYTLINRWFECFECSPFSRHLKVWINLYTVEQVGQLAMLLITENSATVLTSRERACQLPHVEYLAERLCALCYDRAWYAKSGGCFAIKCLVERLPLRWVLGHQYLFLKALFFIMMDLTGEVSNGAVDMAKSNLEKMLTVCGAPLPVDAPDDLREVQRKSLHEVTLELVRQVTSPNTCVRQQAIHSLEVLAQVMSCSVGALMEPHREVLADMVPPKKHLLRHQPLNAQIGLMEGNTYCTSLQPRLFALDVSVAEHKTFFTELVSLCEADDEALRKLPCYKGCGPVALVSLRRAALRALATCHYLPCRERVFHVLYRALNARDPELQEAAFQCMSDFVAACNIDMEMVRFQNLFTM
;
A
#
# COMPACT_ATOMS: atom_id res chain seq x y z
N MET A 1 7.69 -25.03 -34.18
CA MET A 1 8.40 -25.00 -32.88
C MET A 1 7.60 -24.25 -31.80
N VAL A 2 7.06 -23.05 -32.09
CA VAL A 2 6.19 -22.31 -31.13
C VAL A 2 4.91 -23.09 -30.77
N ASP A 3 4.23 -23.70 -31.75
CA ASP A 3 3.03 -24.51 -31.48
C ASP A 3 3.29 -25.75 -30.62
N GLN A 4 4.47 -26.37 -30.74
CA GLN A 4 4.82 -27.54 -29.93
C GLN A 4 5.14 -27.16 -28.47
N ALA A 5 5.77 -25.99 -28.26
CA ALA A 5 5.98 -25.45 -26.92
C ALA A 5 4.65 -25.03 -26.26
N TYR A 6 3.74 -24.39 -27.00
CA TYR A 6 2.39 -24.06 -26.53
C TYR A 6 1.60 -25.31 -26.16
N THR A 7 1.68 -26.37 -26.97
CA THR A 7 0.99 -27.64 -26.70
C THR A 7 1.59 -28.36 -25.48
N LEU A 8 2.89 -28.27 -25.26
CA LEU A 8 3.56 -28.82 -24.07
C LEU A 8 3.21 -28.06 -22.79
N ILE A 9 3.13 -26.73 -22.84
CA ILE A 9 2.73 -25.89 -21.70
C ILE A 9 1.24 -26.11 -21.37
N ASN A 10 0.37 -26.14 -22.38
CA ASN A 10 -1.05 -26.42 -22.18
C ASN A 10 -1.28 -27.84 -21.66
N ARG A 11 -0.54 -28.84 -22.16
CA ARG A 11 -0.57 -30.21 -21.60
C ARG A 11 -0.01 -30.30 -20.18
N TRP A 12 0.97 -29.47 -19.83
CA TRP A 12 1.49 -29.39 -18.46
C TRP A 12 0.44 -28.81 -17.50
N PHE A 13 -0.31 -27.78 -17.94
CA PHE A 13 -1.47 -27.23 -17.22
C PHE A 13 -2.64 -28.22 -17.12
N GLU A 14 -3.02 -28.89 -18.21
CA GLU A 14 -4.12 -29.88 -18.22
C GLU A 14 -3.80 -31.13 -17.38
N CYS A 15 -2.55 -31.61 -17.39
CA CYS A 15 -2.09 -32.69 -16.52
C CYS A 15 -2.12 -32.32 -15.02
N PHE A 16 -2.02 -31.03 -14.69
CA PHE A 16 -2.10 -30.53 -13.33
C PHE A 16 -3.54 -30.53 -12.79
N GLU A 17 -4.53 -30.30 -13.67
CA GLU A 17 -5.95 -30.27 -13.29
C GLU A 17 -6.61 -31.66 -13.24
N CYS A 18 -6.17 -32.64 -14.04
CA CYS A 18 -6.96 -33.87 -14.26
C CYS A 18 -6.53 -35.16 -13.52
N SER A 19 -5.44 -35.23 -12.73
CA SER A 19 -5.02 -36.52 -12.15
C SER A 19 -5.54 -36.78 -10.71
N PRO A 20 -6.06 -37.98 -10.39
CA PRO A 20 -6.38 -38.41 -9.01
C PRO A 20 -5.14 -38.49 -8.11
N PHE A 21 -3.96 -38.53 -8.71
CA PHE A 21 -2.65 -38.47 -8.05
C PHE A 21 -2.40 -37.08 -7.42
N SER A 22 -3.05 -36.02 -7.93
CA SER A 22 -2.90 -34.64 -7.41
C SER A 22 -3.45 -34.44 -6.00
N ARG A 23 -4.40 -35.27 -5.53
CA ARG A 23 -4.96 -35.11 -4.17
C ARG A 23 -4.03 -35.57 -3.06
N HIS A 24 -3.20 -36.60 -3.30
CA HIS A 24 -2.23 -37.08 -2.31
C HIS A 24 -0.82 -36.49 -2.48
N LEU A 25 -0.44 -36.06 -3.70
CA LEU A 25 0.82 -35.37 -3.94
C LEU A 25 0.81 -33.90 -3.48
N LYS A 26 -0.37 -33.28 -3.39
CA LYS A 26 -0.58 -31.93 -2.82
C LYS A 26 -0.13 -31.80 -1.36
N VAL A 27 0.05 -32.90 -0.65
CA VAL A 27 0.45 -32.89 0.76
C VAL A 27 1.97 -33.11 0.95
N TRP A 28 2.70 -33.68 -0.02
CA TRP A 28 4.08 -34.16 0.26
C TRP A 28 5.15 -34.00 -0.84
N ILE A 29 4.87 -33.37 -1.99
CA ILE A 29 5.93 -33.03 -2.95
C ILE A 29 6.03 -31.51 -3.08
N ASN A 30 7.07 -30.99 -2.42
CA ASN A 30 7.55 -29.62 -2.39
C ASN A 30 6.97 -28.70 -3.47
N LEU A 31 6.13 -27.76 -3.02
CA LEU A 31 5.80 -26.49 -3.69
C LEU A 31 7.02 -25.85 -4.38
N TYR A 32 8.18 -25.94 -3.72
CA TYR A 32 9.47 -25.49 -4.22
C TYR A 32 9.86 -26.09 -5.58
N THR A 33 9.58 -27.37 -5.81
CA THR A 33 9.97 -28.07 -7.05
C THR A 33 9.14 -27.63 -8.25
N VAL A 34 7.85 -27.36 -8.06
CA VAL A 34 6.96 -26.92 -9.16
C VAL A 34 7.25 -25.46 -9.51
N GLU A 35 7.48 -24.61 -8.51
CA GLU A 35 7.90 -23.20 -8.71
C GLU A 35 9.26 -23.12 -9.44
N GLN A 36 10.24 -23.93 -9.03
CA GLN A 36 11.56 -23.97 -9.68
C GLN A 36 11.50 -24.50 -11.12
N VAL A 37 10.71 -25.54 -11.39
CA VAL A 37 10.56 -26.08 -12.75
C VAL A 37 9.85 -25.08 -13.66
N GLY A 38 8.81 -24.41 -13.17
CA GLY A 38 8.15 -23.32 -13.92
C GLY A 38 9.09 -22.16 -14.21
N GLN A 39 9.91 -21.77 -13.24
CA GLN A 39 10.95 -20.75 -13.41
C GLN A 39 11.99 -21.14 -14.45
N LEU A 40 12.51 -22.36 -14.38
CA LEU A 40 13.46 -22.90 -15.36
C LEU A 40 12.86 -22.91 -16.76
N ALA A 41 11.62 -23.35 -16.91
CA ALA A 41 10.92 -23.33 -18.20
C ALA A 41 10.79 -21.90 -18.76
N MET A 42 10.37 -20.94 -17.94
CA MET A 42 10.28 -19.53 -18.32
C MET A 42 11.63 -18.95 -18.73
N LEU A 43 12.69 -19.23 -17.95
CA LEU A 43 14.06 -18.80 -18.26
C LEU A 43 14.52 -19.39 -19.59
N LEU A 44 14.36 -20.70 -19.79
CA LEU A 44 14.76 -21.36 -21.03
C LEU A 44 14.01 -20.79 -22.24
N ILE A 45 12.71 -20.54 -22.13
CA ILE A 45 11.91 -19.96 -23.23
C ILE A 45 12.39 -18.55 -23.56
N THR A 46 12.62 -17.72 -22.55
CA THR A 46 13.06 -16.33 -22.73
C THR A 46 14.51 -16.23 -23.23
N GLU A 47 15.42 -17.04 -22.69
CA GLU A 47 16.83 -17.11 -23.12
C GLU A 47 16.98 -17.68 -24.53
N ASN A 48 16.24 -18.74 -24.88
CA ASN A 48 16.23 -19.27 -26.23
C ASN A 48 15.68 -18.23 -27.22
N SER A 49 14.60 -17.54 -26.85
CA SER A 49 14.05 -16.46 -27.68
C SER A 49 15.04 -15.32 -27.87
N ALA A 50 15.76 -14.92 -26.82
CA ALA A 50 16.80 -13.89 -26.87
C ALA A 50 18.00 -14.33 -27.72
N THR A 51 18.39 -15.60 -27.64
CA THR A 51 19.47 -16.19 -28.45
C THR A 51 19.09 -16.19 -29.93
N VAL A 52 17.88 -16.65 -30.27
CA VAL A 52 17.39 -16.71 -31.65
C VAL A 52 17.27 -15.31 -32.27
N LEU A 53 16.77 -14.34 -31.50
CA LEU A 53 16.58 -12.97 -31.98
C LEU A 53 17.82 -12.08 -31.82
N THR A 54 18.90 -12.59 -31.22
CA THR A 54 20.13 -11.86 -30.88
C THR A 54 19.89 -10.60 -30.03
N SER A 55 18.73 -10.49 -29.39
CA SER A 55 18.31 -9.32 -28.63
C SER A 55 17.26 -9.71 -27.60
N ARG A 56 17.56 -9.41 -26.32
CA ARG A 56 16.64 -9.64 -25.21
C ARG A 56 15.40 -8.75 -25.30
N GLU A 57 15.56 -7.53 -25.80
CA GLU A 57 14.45 -6.58 -25.96
C GLU A 57 13.44 -7.07 -26.99
N ARG A 58 13.89 -7.55 -28.16
CA ARG A 58 12.99 -8.11 -29.18
C ARG A 58 12.33 -9.41 -28.73
N ALA A 59 13.04 -10.24 -27.96
CA ALA A 59 12.48 -11.46 -27.41
C ALA A 59 11.32 -11.20 -26.45
N CYS A 60 11.36 -10.10 -25.70
CA CYS A 60 10.28 -9.72 -24.78
C CYS A 60 9.07 -9.11 -25.49
N GLN A 61 9.20 -8.72 -26.76
CA GLN A 61 8.07 -8.25 -27.58
C GLN A 61 7.29 -9.39 -28.24
N LEU A 62 7.72 -10.64 -28.02
CA LEU A 62 7.03 -11.80 -28.60
C LEU A 62 5.71 -12.06 -27.87
N PRO A 63 4.61 -12.36 -28.60
CA PRO A 63 3.29 -12.59 -28.01
C PRO A 63 3.24 -13.66 -26.93
N HIS A 64 4.13 -14.65 -26.97
CA HIS A 64 4.16 -15.69 -25.95
C HIS A 64 4.68 -15.20 -24.61
N VAL A 65 5.55 -14.18 -24.57
CA VAL A 65 6.04 -13.59 -23.32
C VAL A 65 4.90 -12.86 -22.62
N GLU A 66 4.12 -12.08 -23.37
CA GLU A 66 2.91 -11.42 -22.90
C GLU A 66 1.90 -12.43 -22.36
N TYR A 67 1.59 -13.47 -23.13
CA TYR A 67 0.68 -14.54 -22.71
C TYR A 67 1.15 -15.22 -21.40
N LEU A 68 2.45 -15.50 -21.28
CA LEU A 68 3.01 -16.12 -20.08
C LEU A 68 2.92 -15.17 -18.87
N ALA A 69 3.24 -13.89 -19.05
CA ALA A 69 3.12 -12.88 -18.00
C ALA A 69 1.68 -12.76 -17.49
N GLU A 70 0.70 -12.68 -18.39
CA GLU A 70 -0.72 -12.64 -18.05
C GLU A 70 -1.16 -13.87 -17.26
N ARG A 71 -0.81 -15.08 -17.73
CA ARG A 71 -1.18 -16.33 -17.05
C ARG A 71 -0.55 -16.47 -15.68
N LEU A 72 0.73 -16.10 -15.55
CA LEU A 72 1.44 -16.15 -14.28
C LEU A 72 0.89 -15.11 -13.28
N CYS A 73 0.55 -13.92 -13.76
CA CYS A 73 -0.06 -12.88 -12.93
C CYS A 73 -1.49 -13.26 -12.52
N ALA A 74 -2.24 -13.99 -13.35
CA ALA A 74 -3.57 -14.48 -13.01
C ALA A 74 -3.58 -15.42 -11.81
N LEU A 75 -2.47 -16.15 -11.55
CA LEU A 75 -2.32 -17.00 -10.36
C LEU A 75 -2.39 -16.21 -9.05
N CYS A 76 -2.02 -14.92 -9.06
CA CYS A 76 -2.15 -14.05 -7.89
C CYS A 76 -3.61 -13.87 -7.46
N TYR A 77 -4.56 -14.06 -8.37
CA TYR A 77 -6.00 -13.90 -8.16
C TYR A 77 -6.73 -15.23 -7.92
N ASP A 78 -6.03 -16.36 -7.96
CA ASP A 78 -6.62 -17.67 -7.68
C ASP A 78 -7.06 -17.78 -6.21
N ARG A 79 -8.06 -18.61 -5.92
CA ARG A 79 -8.53 -18.84 -4.55
C ARG A 79 -7.45 -19.49 -3.67
N ALA A 80 -6.62 -20.37 -4.21
CA ALA A 80 -5.64 -21.12 -3.44
C ALA A 80 -4.40 -20.29 -3.06
N TRP A 81 -4.04 -20.27 -1.77
CA TRP A 81 -2.86 -19.53 -1.27
C TRP A 81 -1.55 -19.94 -1.96
N TYR A 82 -1.39 -21.21 -2.32
CA TYR A 82 -0.20 -21.72 -2.99
C TYR A 82 -0.09 -21.25 -4.45
N ALA A 83 -1.23 -21.09 -5.14
CA ALA A 83 -1.24 -20.51 -6.48
C ALA A 83 -0.86 -19.03 -6.42
N LYS A 84 -1.36 -18.30 -5.42
CA LYS A 84 -0.95 -16.92 -5.15
C LYS A 84 0.54 -16.78 -4.87
N SER A 85 1.10 -17.70 -4.08
CA SER A 85 2.56 -17.78 -3.83
C SER A 85 3.33 -17.97 -5.13
N GLY A 86 2.90 -18.91 -5.99
CA GLY A 86 3.50 -19.14 -7.30
C GLY A 86 3.42 -17.93 -8.22
N GLY A 87 2.29 -17.22 -8.26
CA GLY A 87 2.14 -15.97 -9.00
C GLY A 87 3.05 -14.85 -8.47
N CYS A 88 3.14 -14.71 -7.15
CA CYS A 88 4.05 -13.76 -6.50
C CYS A 88 5.53 -14.03 -6.86
N PHE A 89 5.92 -15.31 -6.80
CA PHE A 89 7.25 -15.75 -7.21
C PHE A 89 7.51 -15.52 -8.70
N ALA A 90 6.49 -15.71 -9.55
CA ALA A 90 6.59 -15.44 -10.97
C ALA A 90 6.82 -13.94 -11.25
N ILE A 91 6.08 -13.04 -10.57
CA ILE A 91 6.30 -11.59 -10.67
C ILE A 91 7.74 -11.23 -10.29
N LYS A 92 8.26 -11.79 -9.20
CA LYS A 92 9.68 -11.62 -8.81
C LYS A 92 10.62 -11.99 -9.96
N CYS A 93 10.42 -13.17 -10.54
CA CYS A 93 11.25 -13.66 -11.64
C CYS A 93 11.16 -12.76 -12.87
N LEU A 94 9.95 -12.31 -13.24
CA LEU A 94 9.75 -11.41 -14.37
C LEU A 94 10.48 -10.07 -14.16
N VAL A 95 10.37 -9.48 -12.97
CA VAL A 95 11.06 -8.23 -12.60
C VAL A 95 12.58 -8.40 -12.62
N GLU A 96 13.11 -9.52 -12.10
CA GLU A 96 14.56 -9.77 -12.03
C GLU A 96 15.18 -10.18 -13.38
N ARG A 97 14.38 -10.70 -14.33
CA ARG A 97 14.87 -11.35 -15.55
C ARG A 97 14.40 -10.71 -16.84
N LEU A 98 13.45 -9.78 -16.85
CA LEU A 98 13.04 -9.11 -18.08
C LEU A 98 13.66 -7.70 -18.17
N PRO A 99 13.85 -7.15 -19.38
CA PRO A 99 14.39 -5.81 -19.57
C PRO A 99 13.53 -4.76 -18.87
N LEU A 100 14.17 -3.73 -18.31
CA LEU A 100 13.50 -2.65 -17.57
C LEU A 100 12.32 -2.05 -18.34
N ARG A 101 12.47 -1.79 -19.65
CA ARG A 101 11.40 -1.26 -20.49
C ARG A 101 10.12 -2.11 -20.41
N TRP A 102 10.27 -3.42 -20.46
CA TRP A 102 9.14 -4.35 -20.41
C TRP A 102 8.51 -4.37 -19.02
N VAL A 103 9.35 -4.36 -17.98
CA VAL A 103 8.90 -4.32 -16.58
C VAL A 103 8.12 -3.04 -16.29
N LEU A 104 8.58 -1.89 -16.78
CA LEU A 104 7.86 -0.61 -16.69
C LEU A 104 6.48 -0.68 -17.37
N GLY A 105 6.37 -1.36 -18.51
CA GLY A 105 5.07 -1.57 -19.17
C GLY A 105 4.07 -2.40 -18.33
N HIS A 106 4.56 -3.22 -17.41
CA HIS A 106 3.76 -4.15 -16.60
C HIS A 106 3.71 -3.79 -15.11
N GLN A 107 4.40 -2.72 -14.70
CA GLN A 107 4.61 -2.38 -13.29
C GLN A 107 3.29 -2.17 -12.55
N TYR A 108 2.33 -1.48 -13.19
CA TYR A 108 1.00 -1.26 -12.63
C TYR A 108 0.22 -2.56 -12.43
N LEU A 109 0.27 -3.48 -13.40
CA LEU A 109 -0.38 -4.80 -13.30
C LEU A 109 0.20 -5.59 -12.11
N PHE A 110 1.53 -5.63 -11.99
CA PHE A 110 2.20 -6.32 -10.90
C PHE A 110 1.88 -5.71 -9.54
N LEU A 111 1.83 -4.37 -9.44
CA LEU A 111 1.39 -3.68 -8.23
C LEU A 111 0.00 -4.16 -7.79
N LYS A 112 -0.98 -4.16 -8.69
CA LYS A 112 -2.35 -4.58 -8.39
C LYS A 112 -2.42 -6.04 -7.95
N ALA A 113 -1.65 -6.92 -8.59
CA ALA A 113 -1.60 -8.33 -8.24
C ALA A 113 -0.97 -8.57 -6.85
N LEU A 114 0.13 -7.89 -6.55
CA LEU A 114 0.79 -7.96 -5.23
C LEU A 114 -0.10 -7.40 -4.11
N PHE A 115 -0.80 -6.28 -4.35
CA PHE A 115 -1.79 -5.77 -3.40
C PHE A 115 -2.98 -6.71 -3.22
N PHE A 116 -3.43 -7.39 -4.26
CA PHE A 116 -4.49 -8.39 -4.12
C PHE A 116 -4.04 -9.54 -3.22
N ILE A 117 -2.82 -10.05 -3.38
CA ILE A 117 -2.27 -11.10 -2.51
C ILE A 117 -2.24 -10.63 -1.06
N MET A 118 -1.74 -9.42 -0.81
CA MET A 118 -1.71 -8.86 0.55
C MET A 118 -3.12 -8.74 1.10
N MET A 119 -4.07 -8.20 0.33
CA MET A 119 -5.44 -8.02 0.75
C MET A 119 -6.11 -9.34 1.14
N ASP A 120 -5.97 -10.37 0.29
CA ASP A 120 -6.69 -11.63 0.41
C ASP A 120 -6.08 -12.58 1.45
N LEU A 121 -4.76 -12.56 1.61
CA LEU A 121 -4.05 -13.43 2.58
C LEU A 121 -3.82 -12.76 3.95
N THR A 122 -4.23 -11.50 4.15
CA THR A 122 -4.08 -10.83 5.45
C THR A 122 -4.86 -11.57 6.53
N GLY A 123 -4.17 -12.01 7.59
CA GLY A 123 -4.79 -12.71 8.71
C GLY A 123 -4.92 -14.22 8.52
N GLU A 124 -4.45 -14.76 7.39
CA GLU A 124 -4.29 -16.20 7.20
C GLU A 124 -2.92 -16.70 7.70
N VAL A 125 -2.76 -18.01 7.88
CA VAL A 125 -1.54 -18.66 8.38
C VAL A 125 -0.34 -18.51 7.42
N SER A 126 -0.56 -18.05 6.18
CA SER A 126 0.45 -17.98 5.12
C SER A 126 1.29 -16.69 5.10
N ASN A 127 1.87 -16.30 6.24
CA ASN A 127 2.68 -15.07 6.35
C ASN A 127 3.81 -14.98 5.31
N GLY A 128 4.41 -16.11 4.94
CA GLY A 128 5.49 -16.13 3.94
C GLY A 128 5.11 -15.60 2.55
N ALA A 129 3.86 -15.80 2.11
CA ALA A 129 3.41 -15.30 0.80
C ALA A 129 3.19 -13.78 0.82
N VAL A 130 2.64 -13.25 1.93
CA VAL A 130 2.46 -11.81 2.14
C VAL A 130 3.82 -11.11 2.24
N ASP A 131 4.75 -11.66 3.02
CA ASP A 131 6.08 -11.08 3.19
C ASP A 131 6.87 -11.09 1.87
N MET A 132 6.76 -12.17 1.09
CA MET A 132 7.33 -12.23 -0.25
C MET A 132 6.70 -11.16 -1.16
N ALA A 133 5.39 -10.95 -1.11
CA ALA A 133 4.73 -9.91 -1.90
C ALA A 133 5.23 -8.51 -1.54
N LYS A 134 5.42 -8.22 -0.25
CA LYS A 134 5.96 -6.93 0.22
C LYS A 134 7.39 -6.70 -0.27
N SER A 135 8.26 -7.70 -0.12
CA SER A 135 9.64 -7.62 -0.59
C SER A 135 9.74 -7.49 -2.11
N ASN A 136 8.89 -8.21 -2.85
CA ASN A 136 8.85 -8.12 -4.31
C ASN A 136 8.39 -6.75 -4.78
N LEU A 137 7.38 -6.17 -4.13
CA LEU A 137 6.92 -4.82 -4.43
C LEU A 137 8.03 -3.80 -4.20
N GLU A 138 8.69 -3.84 -3.04
CA GLU A 138 9.81 -2.95 -2.72
C GLU A 138 10.93 -3.03 -3.76
N LYS A 139 11.37 -4.25 -4.11
CA LYS A 139 12.41 -4.46 -5.14
C LYS A 139 11.98 -3.95 -6.50
N MET A 140 10.74 -4.20 -6.92
CA MET A 140 10.22 -3.71 -8.18
C MET A 140 10.23 -2.18 -8.23
N LEU A 141 9.80 -1.51 -7.17
CA LEU A 141 9.81 -0.05 -7.07
C LEU A 141 11.23 0.52 -7.08
N THR A 142 12.17 -0.12 -6.39
CA THR A 142 13.58 0.28 -6.40
C THR A 142 14.21 0.16 -7.78
N VAL A 143 13.95 -0.94 -8.50
CA VAL A 143 14.46 -1.14 -9.88
C VAL A 143 13.80 -0.15 -10.85
N CYS A 144 12.49 0.03 -10.77
CA CYS A 144 11.76 0.87 -11.71
C CYS A 144 11.92 2.38 -11.45
N GLY A 145 12.14 2.76 -10.18
CA GLY A 145 12.34 4.15 -9.76
C GLY A 145 13.77 4.65 -9.89
N ALA A 146 14.74 3.75 -10.07
CA ALA A 146 16.15 4.11 -10.13
C ALA A 146 16.43 5.13 -11.26
N PRO A 147 17.29 6.14 -11.02
CA PRO A 147 17.61 7.14 -12.03
C PRO A 147 18.27 6.48 -13.24
N LEU A 148 17.72 6.75 -14.42
CA LEU A 148 18.30 6.25 -15.67
C LEU A 148 19.60 6.99 -16.00
N PRO A 149 20.59 6.30 -16.62
CA PRO A 149 21.84 6.92 -17.10
C PRO A 149 21.57 8.13 -17.99
N VAL A 150 22.48 9.10 -18.04
CA VAL A 150 22.32 10.34 -18.85
C VAL A 150 22.10 10.02 -20.34
N ASP A 151 22.75 8.96 -20.84
CA ASP A 151 22.66 8.51 -22.23
C ASP A 151 21.45 7.59 -22.51
N ALA A 152 20.56 7.41 -21.54
CA ALA A 152 19.37 6.59 -21.74
C ALA A 152 18.45 7.19 -22.82
N PRO A 153 17.88 6.35 -23.71
CA PRO A 153 16.95 6.79 -24.75
C PRO A 153 15.78 7.60 -24.17
N ASP A 154 15.39 8.68 -24.86
CA ASP A 154 14.30 9.56 -24.41
C ASP A 154 12.96 8.81 -24.27
N ASP A 155 12.71 7.84 -25.13
CA ASP A 155 11.51 7.01 -25.09
C ASP A 155 11.47 6.10 -23.85
N LEU A 156 12.63 5.60 -23.38
CA LEU A 156 12.71 4.85 -22.12
C LEU A 156 12.40 5.75 -20.92
N ARG A 157 12.85 7.01 -20.93
CA ARG A 157 12.55 8.00 -19.88
C ARG A 157 11.05 8.29 -19.83
N GLU A 158 10.42 8.44 -20.99
CA GLU A 158 8.98 8.66 -21.07
C GLU A 158 8.18 7.47 -20.52
N VAL A 159 8.57 6.25 -20.89
CA VAL A 159 7.96 5.01 -20.39
C VAL A 159 8.11 4.92 -18.86
N GLN A 160 9.30 5.23 -18.33
CA GLN A 160 9.53 5.23 -16.88
C GLN A 160 8.63 6.26 -16.19
N ARG A 161 8.60 7.50 -16.68
CA ARG A 161 7.77 8.57 -16.12
C ARG A 161 6.29 8.18 -16.11
N LYS A 162 5.78 7.63 -17.21
CA LYS A 162 4.38 7.19 -17.31
C LYS A 162 4.07 6.07 -16.32
N SER A 163 4.93 5.05 -16.28
CA SER A 163 4.77 3.92 -15.36
C SER A 163 4.75 4.36 -13.89
N LEU A 164 5.72 5.19 -13.49
CA LEU A 164 5.81 5.71 -12.13
C LEU A 164 4.60 6.60 -11.79
N HIS A 165 4.09 7.40 -12.73
CA HIS A 165 2.88 8.19 -12.52
C HIS A 165 1.66 7.30 -12.22
N GLU A 166 1.43 6.24 -13.01
CA GLU A 166 0.31 5.31 -12.79
C GLU A 166 0.44 4.52 -11.48
N VAL A 167 1.67 4.09 -11.14
CA VAL A 167 1.96 3.39 -9.89
C VAL A 167 1.78 4.30 -8.68
N THR A 168 2.36 5.51 -8.70
CA THR A 168 2.22 6.47 -7.60
C THR A 168 0.76 6.87 -7.40
N LEU A 169 0.00 7.06 -8.47
CA LEU A 169 -1.45 7.32 -8.40
C LEU A 169 -2.20 6.24 -7.62
N GLU A 170 -1.92 4.97 -7.90
CA GLU A 170 -2.57 3.85 -7.19
C GLU A 170 -2.06 3.73 -5.75
N LEU A 171 -0.77 3.95 -5.48
CA LEU A 171 -0.24 3.96 -4.12
C LEU A 171 -0.92 5.05 -3.27
N VAL A 172 -1.03 6.27 -3.80
CA VAL A 172 -1.73 7.39 -3.17
C VAL A 172 -3.18 7.03 -2.86
N ARG A 173 -3.89 6.37 -3.79
CA ARG A 173 -5.26 5.89 -3.58
C ARG A 173 -5.38 4.90 -2.42
N GLN A 174 -4.37 4.05 -2.21
CA GLN A 174 -4.39 3.02 -1.16
C GLN A 174 -4.03 3.54 0.24
N VAL A 175 -3.60 4.80 0.38
CA VAL A 175 -3.30 5.43 1.70
C VAL A 175 -4.53 5.45 2.61
N THR A 176 -5.75 5.53 2.06
CA THR A 176 -7.00 5.47 2.83
C THR A 176 -7.69 4.10 2.74
N SER A 177 -6.98 3.06 2.31
CA SER A 177 -7.54 1.71 2.15
C SER A 177 -8.09 1.19 3.48
N PRO A 178 -9.24 0.48 3.50
CA PRO A 178 -9.76 -0.15 4.72
C PRO A 178 -8.92 -1.34 5.19
N ASN A 179 -8.10 -1.95 4.31
CA ASN A 179 -7.23 -3.05 4.67
C ASN A 179 -5.90 -2.51 5.24
N THR A 180 -5.59 -2.88 6.49
CA THR A 180 -4.39 -2.39 7.19
C THR A 180 -3.08 -2.79 6.52
N CYS A 181 -2.96 -4.03 6.03
CA CYS A 181 -1.75 -4.51 5.38
C CYS A 181 -1.48 -3.74 4.08
N VAL A 182 -2.51 -3.58 3.23
CA VAL A 182 -2.42 -2.82 1.98
C VAL A 182 -2.10 -1.35 2.26
N ARG A 183 -2.77 -0.73 3.23
CA ARG A 183 -2.54 0.68 3.61
C ARG A 183 -1.11 0.92 4.09
N GLN A 184 -0.61 0.09 5.01
CA GLN A 184 0.76 0.19 5.52
C GLN A 184 1.78 -0.04 4.41
N GLN A 185 1.56 -1.04 3.55
CA GLN A 185 2.46 -1.29 2.45
C GLN A 185 2.45 -0.15 1.42
N ALA A 186 1.31 0.48 1.16
CA ALA A 186 1.23 1.62 0.25
C ALA A 186 2.03 2.82 0.78
N ILE A 187 1.91 3.12 2.08
CA ILE A 187 2.69 4.16 2.76
C ILE A 187 4.20 3.87 2.67
N HIS A 188 4.62 2.65 3.04
CA HIS A 188 6.02 2.22 2.94
C HIS A 188 6.54 2.30 1.49
N SER A 189 5.72 1.91 0.52
CA SER A 189 6.07 1.94 -0.90
C SER A 189 6.27 3.37 -1.43
N LEU A 190 5.48 4.34 -0.94
CA LEU A 190 5.67 5.76 -1.24
C LEU A 190 6.98 6.28 -0.65
N GLU A 191 7.33 5.87 0.57
CA GLU A 191 8.59 6.22 1.22
C GLU A 191 9.80 5.66 0.46
N VAL A 192 9.74 4.40 0.04
CA VAL A 192 10.78 3.76 -0.78
C VAL A 192 10.94 4.49 -2.12
N LEU A 193 9.84 4.78 -2.82
CA LEU A 193 9.91 5.52 -4.08
C LEU A 193 10.49 6.93 -3.89
N ALA A 194 10.07 7.64 -2.84
CA ALA A 194 10.59 8.97 -2.54
C ALA A 194 12.10 8.94 -2.27
N GLN A 195 12.59 7.93 -1.53
CA GLN A 195 14.02 7.71 -1.30
C GLN A 195 14.77 7.43 -2.60
N VAL A 196 14.26 6.53 -3.44
CA VAL A 196 14.90 6.14 -4.71
C VAL A 196 14.94 7.32 -5.69
N MET A 197 13.86 8.11 -5.75
CA MET A 197 13.77 9.29 -6.61
C MET A 197 14.43 10.54 -6.00
N SER A 198 14.98 10.44 -4.78
CA SER A 198 15.60 11.56 -4.04
C SER A 198 14.69 12.78 -3.93
N CYS A 199 13.41 12.58 -3.62
CA CYS A 199 12.42 13.64 -3.40
C CYS A 199 11.68 13.43 -2.07
N SER A 200 10.94 14.44 -1.61
CA SER A 200 10.07 14.26 -0.42
C SER A 200 8.81 13.50 -0.80
N VAL A 201 8.26 12.73 0.13
CA VAL A 201 6.99 12.02 -0.08
C VAL A 201 5.85 12.98 -0.43
N GLY A 202 5.82 14.17 0.20
CA GLY A 202 4.85 15.21 -0.15
C GLY A 202 4.95 15.65 -1.61
N ALA A 203 6.16 15.87 -2.12
CA ALA A 203 6.37 16.23 -3.52
C ALA A 203 6.00 15.10 -4.49
N LEU A 204 6.25 13.84 -4.11
CA LEU A 204 5.84 12.67 -4.88
C LEU A 204 4.31 12.54 -4.98
N MET A 205 3.59 12.85 -3.90
CA MET A 205 2.13 12.72 -3.83
C MET A 205 1.37 13.92 -4.44
N GLU A 206 1.96 15.13 -4.45
CA GLU A 206 1.28 16.37 -4.89
C GLU A 206 0.60 16.25 -6.27
N PRO A 207 1.22 15.66 -7.31
CA PRO A 207 0.57 15.52 -8.63
C PRO A 207 -0.71 14.67 -8.60
N HIS A 208 -0.91 13.87 -7.56
CA HIS A 208 -2.01 12.92 -7.41
C HIS A 208 -2.95 13.29 -6.26
N ARG A 209 -2.79 14.49 -5.68
CA ARG A 209 -3.54 14.97 -4.52
C ARG A 209 -5.05 14.89 -4.69
N GLU A 210 -5.56 15.17 -5.90
CA GLU A 210 -7.00 15.18 -6.19
C GLU A 210 -7.70 13.84 -5.88
N VAL A 211 -6.99 12.72 -5.98
CA VAL A 211 -7.55 11.38 -5.67
C VAL A 211 -7.98 11.26 -4.20
N LEU A 212 -7.33 12.01 -3.31
CA LEU A 212 -7.61 12.00 -1.88
C LEU A 212 -8.52 13.16 -1.43
N ALA A 213 -8.86 14.11 -2.30
CA ALA A 213 -9.52 15.36 -1.91
C ALA A 213 -10.94 15.20 -1.33
N ASP A 214 -11.61 14.08 -1.62
CA ASP A 214 -12.92 13.71 -1.05
C ASP A 214 -12.80 12.88 0.24
N MET A 215 -11.62 12.29 0.50
CA MET A 215 -11.36 11.36 1.60
C MET A 215 -10.53 12.00 2.73
N VAL A 216 -9.70 12.99 2.43
CA VAL A 216 -8.74 13.61 3.36
C VAL A 216 -8.83 15.14 3.27
N PRO A 217 -9.56 15.83 4.15
CA PRO A 217 -10.54 15.27 5.09
C PRO A 217 -11.81 14.72 4.41
N PRO A 218 -12.56 13.82 5.06
CA PRO A 218 -13.74 13.21 4.46
C PRO A 218 -14.86 14.25 4.25
N LYS A 219 -15.23 14.49 2.99
CA LYS A 219 -16.34 15.42 2.63
C LYS A 219 -17.65 14.66 2.41
N LYS A 220 -17.60 13.62 1.58
CA LYS A 220 -18.77 12.79 1.22
C LYS A 220 -18.93 11.57 2.12
N HIS A 221 -17.82 11.07 2.66
CA HIS A 221 -17.75 9.81 3.40
C HIS A 221 -17.56 10.05 4.91
N LEU A 222 -18.59 10.59 5.58
CA LEU A 222 -18.58 10.80 7.04
C LEU A 222 -18.20 9.50 7.79
N LEU A 223 -17.36 9.60 8.83
CA LEU A 223 -16.79 8.43 9.51
C LEU A 223 -17.90 7.53 10.05
N ARG A 224 -18.92 8.10 10.68
CA ARG A 224 -20.02 7.36 11.30
C ARG A 224 -20.83 6.48 10.34
N HIS A 225 -20.79 6.76 9.04
CA HIS A 225 -21.47 5.96 8.02
C HIS A 225 -20.61 4.83 7.45
N GLN A 226 -19.32 4.81 7.78
CA GLN A 226 -18.37 3.80 7.31
C GLN A 226 -18.26 2.64 8.31
N PRO A 227 -17.94 1.42 7.84
CA PRO A 227 -17.58 0.32 8.72
C PRO A 227 -16.27 0.61 9.46
N LEU A 228 -16.04 -0.06 10.59
CA LEU A 228 -14.90 0.15 11.49
C LEU A 228 -13.55 0.22 10.77
N ASN A 229 -13.27 -0.72 9.87
CA ASN A 229 -12.02 -0.81 9.12
C ASN A 229 -11.80 0.39 8.19
N ALA A 230 -12.86 0.85 7.52
CA ALA A 230 -12.82 2.04 6.67
C ALA A 230 -12.66 3.33 7.50
N GLN A 231 -13.28 3.42 8.68
CA GLN A 231 -13.05 4.54 9.60
C GLN A 231 -11.58 4.63 10.01
N ILE A 232 -10.97 3.51 10.41
CA ILE A 232 -9.54 3.45 10.74
C ILE A 232 -8.70 3.88 9.54
N GLY A 233 -8.99 3.37 8.34
CA GLY A 233 -8.28 3.74 7.11
C GLY A 233 -8.35 5.24 6.80
N LEU A 234 -9.52 5.86 6.96
CA LEU A 234 -9.70 7.31 6.76
C LEU A 234 -8.93 8.14 7.80
N MET A 235 -8.98 7.74 9.08
CA MET A 235 -8.28 8.45 10.15
C MET A 235 -6.75 8.34 10.01
N GLU A 236 -6.24 7.14 9.74
CA GLU A 236 -4.80 6.93 9.54
C GLU A 236 -4.30 7.60 8.26
N GLY A 237 -5.05 7.52 7.16
CA GLY A 237 -4.71 8.22 5.93
C GLY A 237 -4.69 9.74 6.10
N ASN A 238 -5.62 10.30 6.88
CA ASN A 238 -5.64 11.72 7.23
C ASN A 238 -4.43 12.09 8.11
N THR A 239 -4.15 11.29 9.14
CA THR A 239 -2.97 11.43 9.98
C THR A 239 -1.70 11.47 9.14
N TYR A 240 -1.52 10.51 8.22
CA TYR A 240 -0.36 10.45 7.34
C TYR A 240 -0.22 11.71 6.50
N CYS A 241 -1.26 12.09 5.74
CA CYS A 241 -1.21 13.24 4.84
C CYS A 241 -1.02 14.58 5.55
N THR A 242 -1.54 14.72 6.77
CA THR A 242 -1.38 15.92 7.60
C THR A 242 -0.03 15.98 8.31
N SER A 243 0.65 14.85 8.49
CA SER A 243 1.99 14.77 9.10
C SER A 243 3.15 14.94 8.12
N LEU A 244 2.89 14.89 6.81
CA LEU A 244 3.93 15.10 5.79
C LEU A 244 4.54 16.50 5.90
N GLN A 245 5.81 16.63 5.49
CA GLN A 245 6.51 17.90 5.38
C GLN A 245 6.97 18.12 3.91
N PRO A 246 6.37 19.09 3.18
CA PRO A 246 5.19 19.90 3.54
C PRO A 246 3.90 19.07 3.63
N ARG A 247 2.89 19.59 4.35
CA ARG A 247 1.61 18.90 4.51
C ARG A 247 0.87 18.82 3.19
N LEU A 248 0.36 17.64 2.84
CA LEU A 248 -0.43 17.44 1.63
C LEU A 248 -1.87 17.97 1.81
N PHE A 249 -2.41 17.83 3.02
CA PHE A 249 -3.73 18.34 3.39
C PHE A 249 -3.68 19.01 4.76
N ALA A 250 -4.59 19.96 4.98
CA ALA A 250 -4.82 20.61 6.25
C ALA A 250 -6.33 20.65 6.54
N LEU A 251 -6.69 20.43 7.79
CA LEU A 251 -8.05 20.64 8.28
C LEU A 251 -8.33 22.13 8.37
N ASP A 252 -9.56 22.49 8.03
CA ASP A 252 -10.05 23.87 8.09
C ASP A 252 -11.40 23.87 8.81
N VAL A 253 -11.44 24.43 10.01
CA VAL A 253 -12.63 24.42 10.89
C VAL A 253 -13.72 25.36 10.35
N SER A 254 -13.42 26.21 9.37
CA SER A 254 -14.43 27.01 8.66
C SER A 254 -15.31 26.15 7.75
N VAL A 255 -14.79 25.00 7.28
CA VAL A 255 -15.51 24.03 6.47
C VAL A 255 -16.33 23.10 7.37
N ALA A 256 -17.64 23.01 7.11
CA ALA A 256 -18.58 22.28 7.95
C ALA A 256 -18.21 20.79 8.09
N GLU A 257 -17.83 20.15 6.98
CA GLU A 257 -17.45 18.74 6.91
C GLU A 257 -16.19 18.46 7.74
N HIS A 258 -15.18 19.34 7.66
CA HIS A 258 -13.95 19.23 8.45
C HIS A 258 -14.23 19.39 9.95
N LYS A 259 -15.11 20.33 10.31
CA LYS A 259 -15.58 20.51 11.70
C LYS A 259 -16.35 19.28 12.20
N THR A 260 -17.18 18.68 11.35
CA THR A 260 -17.85 17.40 11.66
C THR A 260 -16.84 16.30 11.90
N PHE A 261 -15.87 16.12 11.00
CA PHE A 261 -14.80 15.12 11.15
C PHE A 261 -14.04 15.30 12.47
N PHE A 262 -13.59 16.52 12.78
CA PHE A 262 -12.92 16.81 14.06
C PHE A 262 -13.80 16.48 15.27
N THR A 263 -15.08 16.83 15.22
CA THR A 263 -16.03 16.53 16.31
C THR A 263 -16.26 15.03 16.47
N GLU A 264 -16.33 14.28 15.37
CA GLU A 264 -16.42 12.82 15.39
C GLU A 264 -15.17 12.19 16.02
N LEU A 265 -13.96 12.66 15.67
CA LEU A 265 -12.72 12.20 16.30
C LEU A 265 -12.72 12.39 17.82
N VAL A 266 -13.10 13.58 18.30
CA VAL A 266 -13.20 13.86 19.73
C VAL A 266 -14.24 12.94 20.40
N SER A 267 -15.41 12.79 19.78
CA SER A 267 -16.47 11.92 20.30
C SER A 267 -16.04 10.46 20.42
N LEU A 268 -15.22 9.96 19.49
CA LEU A 268 -14.70 8.58 19.54
C LEU A 268 -13.76 8.38 20.73
N CYS A 269 -12.92 9.37 21.03
CA CYS A 269 -11.99 9.32 22.16
C CYS A 269 -12.71 9.49 23.51
N GLU A 270 -13.78 10.27 23.58
CA GLU A 270 -14.46 10.60 24.84
C GLU A 270 -15.60 9.64 25.23
N ALA A 271 -16.22 8.98 24.26
CA ALA A 271 -17.36 8.09 24.48
C ALA A 271 -16.95 6.81 25.19
N ASP A 272 -17.78 6.37 26.14
CA ASP A 272 -17.64 5.08 26.78
C ASP A 272 -17.98 3.94 25.81
N ASP A 273 -17.41 2.75 26.03
CA ASP A 273 -17.63 1.57 25.21
C ASP A 273 -19.11 1.23 25.01
N GLU A 274 -19.91 1.38 26.07
CA GLU A 274 -21.35 1.08 26.04
C GLU A 274 -22.12 2.08 25.16
N ALA A 275 -21.66 3.33 25.09
CA ALA A 275 -22.25 4.31 24.20
C ALA A 275 -21.90 4.00 22.74
N LEU A 276 -20.65 3.61 22.46
CA LEU A 276 -20.23 3.22 21.11
C LEU A 276 -20.99 1.98 20.62
N ARG A 277 -21.17 0.94 21.46
CA ARG A 277 -21.88 -0.29 21.07
C ARG A 277 -23.35 -0.09 20.69
N LYS A 278 -23.97 1.03 21.10
CA LYS A 278 -25.32 1.41 20.67
C LYS A 278 -25.37 1.86 19.21
N LEU A 279 -24.24 2.28 18.64
CA LEU A 279 -24.15 2.70 17.25
C LEU A 279 -24.10 1.49 16.31
N PRO A 280 -24.80 1.53 15.16
CA PRO A 280 -24.86 0.40 14.24
C PRO A 280 -23.49 -0.12 13.77
N CYS A 281 -22.53 0.77 13.57
CA CYS A 281 -21.20 0.47 13.05
C CYS A 281 -20.27 -0.24 14.05
N TYR A 282 -20.59 -0.21 15.34
CA TYR A 282 -19.79 -0.86 16.40
C TYR A 282 -20.54 -2.01 17.09
N LYS A 283 -21.73 -2.34 16.61
CA LYS A 283 -22.54 -3.43 17.17
C LYS A 283 -21.81 -4.75 16.98
N GLY A 284 -21.45 -5.40 18.09
CA GLY A 284 -20.71 -6.66 18.07
C GLY A 284 -19.18 -6.52 17.93
N CYS A 285 -18.64 -5.30 17.92
CA CYS A 285 -17.19 -5.11 17.98
C CYS A 285 -16.64 -5.49 19.37
N GLY A 286 -15.59 -6.32 19.38
CA GLY A 286 -14.87 -6.65 20.61
C GLY A 286 -14.06 -5.46 21.16
N PRO A 287 -13.58 -5.54 22.42
CA PRO A 287 -12.79 -4.47 23.04
C PRO A 287 -11.56 -4.04 22.23
N VAL A 288 -10.80 -5.01 21.69
CA VAL A 288 -9.58 -4.77 20.89
C VAL A 288 -9.85 -3.90 19.65
N ALA A 289 -11.00 -4.10 19.02
CA ALA A 289 -11.43 -3.34 17.85
C ALA A 289 -11.72 -1.87 18.20
N LEU A 290 -12.37 -1.63 19.35
CA LEU A 290 -12.64 -0.26 19.85
C LEU A 290 -11.36 0.45 20.29
N VAL A 291 -10.42 -0.26 20.92
CA VAL A 291 -9.10 0.28 21.26
C VAL A 291 -8.34 0.71 19.99
N SER A 292 -8.33 -0.13 18.96
CA SER A 292 -7.71 0.19 17.66
C SER A 292 -8.33 1.43 17.01
N LEU A 293 -9.66 1.55 17.05
CA LEU A 293 -10.39 2.71 16.56
C LEU A 293 -9.98 4.00 17.30
N ARG A 294 -9.97 3.96 18.64
CA ARG A 294 -9.59 5.11 19.46
C ARG A 294 -8.14 5.50 19.28
N ARG A 295 -7.23 4.53 19.11
CA ARG A 295 -5.83 4.80 18.80
C ARG A 295 -5.66 5.56 17.49
N ALA A 296 -6.40 5.17 16.45
CA ALA A 296 -6.40 5.88 15.18
C ALA A 296 -6.97 7.31 15.33
N ALA A 297 -8.05 7.48 16.10
CA ALA A 297 -8.63 8.80 16.37
C ALA A 297 -7.69 9.72 17.15
N LEU A 298 -7.01 9.21 18.19
CA LEU A 298 -6.03 9.97 18.99
C LEU A 298 -4.87 10.46 18.13
N ARG A 299 -4.33 9.58 17.26
CA ARG A 299 -3.26 9.95 16.33
C ARG A 299 -3.70 11.04 15.35
N ALA A 300 -4.90 10.92 14.79
CA ALA A 300 -5.45 11.96 13.91
C ALA A 300 -5.67 13.30 14.64
N LEU A 301 -6.10 13.27 15.90
CA LEU A 301 -6.24 14.49 16.70
C LEU A 301 -4.88 15.13 17.02
N ALA A 302 -3.86 14.34 17.29
CA ALA A 302 -2.53 14.85 17.61
C ALA A 302 -1.91 15.66 16.46
N THR A 303 -2.21 15.30 15.20
CA THR A 303 -1.72 16.06 14.03
C THR A 303 -2.44 17.39 13.85
N CYS A 304 -3.58 17.61 14.50
CA CYS A 304 -4.40 18.81 14.42
C CYS A 304 -3.90 19.98 15.31
N HIS A 305 -2.64 19.98 15.74
CA HIS A 305 -2.07 21.01 16.63
C HIS A 305 -2.12 22.44 16.06
N TYR A 306 -2.13 22.57 14.73
CA TYR A 306 -2.21 23.84 14.01
C TYR A 306 -3.62 24.47 14.04
N LEU A 307 -4.64 23.75 14.53
CA LEU A 307 -6.00 24.27 14.63
C LEU A 307 -6.19 25.17 15.86
N PRO A 308 -7.09 26.16 15.82
CA PRO A 308 -7.38 27.05 16.96
C PRO A 308 -7.97 26.30 18.17
N CYS A 309 -8.54 25.11 17.96
CA CYS A 309 -9.11 24.25 19.00
C CYS A 309 -8.09 23.33 19.71
N ARG A 310 -6.79 23.65 19.67
CA ARG A 310 -5.70 22.88 20.27
C ARG A 310 -5.88 22.54 21.76
N GLU A 311 -6.53 23.40 22.55
CA GLU A 311 -6.81 23.13 23.97
C GLU A 311 -7.75 21.92 24.15
N ARG A 312 -8.73 21.77 23.24
CA ARG A 312 -9.64 20.62 23.25
C ARG A 312 -8.91 19.34 22.89
N VAL A 313 -7.98 19.40 21.94
CA VAL A 313 -7.10 18.27 21.60
C VAL A 313 -6.27 17.87 22.82
N PHE A 314 -5.62 18.84 23.47
CA PHE A 314 -4.82 18.59 24.68
C PHE A 314 -5.64 17.91 25.78
N HIS A 315 -6.86 18.39 26.07
CA HIS A 315 -7.73 17.79 27.08
C HIS A 315 -8.08 16.31 26.74
N VAL A 316 -8.38 16.02 25.48
CA VAL A 316 -8.69 14.64 25.04
C VAL A 316 -7.45 13.74 25.19
N LEU A 317 -6.29 14.19 24.74
CA LEU A 317 -5.03 13.44 24.89
C LEU A 317 -4.69 13.21 26.37
N TYR A 318 -4.85 14.23 27.22
CA TYR A 318 -4.58 14.15 28.64
C TYR A 318 -5.53 13.18 29.36
N ARG A 319 -6.82 13.16 29.00
CA ARG A 319 -7.76 12.16 29.51
C ARG A 319 -7.33 10.74 29.10
N ALA A 320 -6.88 10.56 27.87
CA ALA A 320 -6.43 9.26 27.35
C ALA A 320 -5.14 8.76 28.04
N LEU A 321 -4.25 9.64 28.51
CA LEU A 321 -3.09 9.26 29.34
C LEU A 321 -3.48 8.57 30.65
N ASN A 322 -4.68 8.86 31.16
CA ASN A 322 -5.23 8.28 32.37
C ASN A 322 -6.17 7.10 32.08
N ALA A 323 -6.16 6.57 30.86
CA ALA A 323 -6.94 5.40 30.50
C ALA A 323 -6.46 4.16 31.26
N ARG A 324 -7.39 3.23 31.52
CA ARG A 324 -7.08 1.93 32.16
C ARG A 324 -6.44 0.94 31.20
N ASP A 325 -6.65 1.12 29.90
CA ASP A 325 -6.12 0.25 28.86
C ASP A 325 -4.67 0.66 28.52
N PRO A 326 -3.69 -0.26 28.63
CA PRO A 326 -2.29 0.09 28.45
C PRO A 326 -1.94 0.48 27.01
N GLU A 327 -2.57 -0.15 25.99
CA GLU A 327 -2.33 0.20 24.59
C GLU A 327 -2.82 1.62 24.29
N LEU A 328 -3.97 2.01 24.86
CA LEU A 328 -4.50 3.36 24.70
C LEU A 328 -3.65 4.40 25.44
N GLN A 329 -3.16 4.06 26.63
CA GLN A 329 -2.28 4.92 27.41
C GLN A 329 -0.95 5.16 26.69
N GLU A 330 -0.32 4.11 26.13
CA GLU A 330 0.91 4.21 25.35
C GLU A 330 0.71 5.07 24.09
N ALA A 331 -0.39 4.84 23.36
CA ALA A 331 -0.74 5.66 22.21
C ALA A 331 -0.92 7.12 22.58
N ALA A 332 -1.60 7.41 23.70
CA ALA A 332 -1.80 8.76 24.21
C ALA A 332 -0.48 9.42 24.60
N PHE A 333 0.46 8.67 25.18
CA PHE A 333 1.80 9.18 25.51
C PHE A 333 2.56 9.62 24.28
N GLN A 334 2.61 8.78 23.25
CA GLN A 334 3.25 9.13 21.97
C GLN A 334 2.57 10.34 21.33
N CYS A 335 1.23 10.34 21.25
CA CYS A 335 0.46 11.44 20.68
C CYS A 335 0.69 12.76 21.42
N MET A 336 0.77 12.74 22.75
CA MET A 336 1.04 13.92 23.56
C MET A 336 2.46 14.45 23.32
N SER A 337 3.45 13.56 23.26
CA SER A 337 4.83 13.93 22.95
C SER A 337 4.93 14.63 21.59
N ASP A 338 4.34 14.02 20.56
CA ASP A 338 4.35 14.55 19.19
C ASP A 338 3.60 15.89 19.10
N PHE A 339 2.43 15.99 19.76
CA PHE A 339 1.63 17.21 19.81
C PHE A 339 2.36 18.38 20.46
N VAL A 340 3.02 18.15 21.60
CA VAL A 340 3.80 19.18 22.31
C VAL A 340 5.01 19.61 21.47
N ALA A 341 5.74 18.66 20.89
CA ALA A 341 6.86 18.96 20.01
C ALA A 341 6.42 19.85 18.83
N ALA A 342 5.30 19.51 18.20
CA ALA A 342 4.78 20.26 17.06
C ALA A 342 4.25 21.66 17.44
N CYS A 343 3.61 21.81 18.61
CA CYS A 343 3.21 23.12 19.13
C CYS A 343 4.40 24.04 19.40
N ASN A 344 5.52 23.49 19.87
CA ASN A 344 6.74 24.27 20.12
C ASN A 344 7.38 24.74 18.80
N ILE A 345 7.39 23.89 17.77
CA ILE A 345 7.86 24.27 16.43
C ILE A 345 7.02 25.40 15.84
N ASP A 346 5.68 25.34 15.96
CA ASP A 346 4.80 26.42 15.51
C ASP A 346 5.09 27.75 16.25
N MET A 347 5.35 27.69 17.57
CA MET A 347 5.74 28.86 18.36
C MET A 347 7.08 29.47 17.92
N GLU A 348 8.05 28.66 17.50
CA GLU A 348 9.34 29.14 16.99
C GLU A 348 9.20 29.71 15.57
N MET A 349 8.47 29.05 14.66
CA MET A 349 8.24 29.56 13.29
C MET A 349 7.54 30.92 13.27
N VAL A 350 6.59 31.16 14.17
CA VAL A 350 5.94 32.48 14.34
C VAL A 350 6.91 33.54 14.87
N ARG A 351 7.85 33.18 15.76
CA ARG A 351 8.90 34.09 16.24
C ARG A 351 9.88 34.48 15.13
N PHE A 352 10.25 33.54 14.26
CA PHE A 352 11.14 33.82 13.14
C PHE A 352 10.47 34.68 12.05
N GLN A 353 9.18 34.51 11.75
CA GLN A 353 8.47 35.37 10.79
C GLN A 353 8.34 36.84 11.27
N ASN A 354 8.21 37.06 12.58
CA ASN A 354 8.15 38.41 13.16
C ASN A 354 9.52 39.12 13.19
N LEU A 355 10.63 38.39 13.02
CA LEU A 355 11.98 38.96 12.90
C LEU A 355 12.33 39.39 11.46
N PHE A 356 11.58 38.91 10.46
CA PHE A 356 11.73 39.34 9.05
C PHE A 356 10.70 40.39 8.62
N THR A 357 9.84 40.85 9.54
CA THR A 357 8.86 41.93 9.34
C THR A 357 9.12 43.19 10.18
N MET A 358 10.31 43.27 10.81
CA MET A 358 10.94 44.50 11.30
C MET A 358 12.17 44.80 10.47
#